data_AF-A0A0N7ZAJ1-F1
#
_entry.id   AF-A0A0N7ZAJ1-F1
#
_cell.length_a   1.000
_cell.length_b   1.000
_cell.length_c   1.000
_cell.angle_alpha   90.00
_cell.angle_beta   90.00
_cell.angle_gamma   90.00
#
_symmetry.space_group_name_H-M   'P 1'
#
loop_
_entity.id
_entity.type
_entity.pdbx_description
1 polymer ?
#
loop_
_entity_poly.entity_id
_entity_poly.type
_entity_poly.pdbx_seq_one_letter_code
_entity_poly.pdbx_strand_id
1 'polypeptide(L)'
;MDPVTLRAVNDQVMKIEQLFLLPAGLPGRPESRHAVFAPSQFNNYAAAGFPGLLDLLYKIDTLQGQERADREEAIKKHISQLTILMNAAAKFLKDLHLI
;
A
#
# COMPACT_ATOMS: atom_id res chain seq x y z
N MET A 1 21.85 23.28 -10.01
CA MET A 1 21.21 22.93 -8.73
C MET A 1 22.28 22.99 -7.66
N ASP A 2 22.00 23.63 -6.53
CA ASP A 2 22.90 23.60 -5.38
C ASP A 2 22.99 22.15 -4.83
N PRO A 3 24.17 21.67 -4.37
CA PRO A 3 24.34 20.30 -3.87
C PRO A 3 23.40 19.93 -2.72
N VAL A 4 23.01 20.88 -1.87
CA VAL A 4 22.08 20.64 -0.75
C VAL A 4 20.68 20.37 -1.28
N THR A 5 20.24 21.13 -2.27
CA THR A 5 18.95 20.96 -2.95
C THR A 5 18.86 19.62 -3.67
N LEU A 6 19.93 19.22 -4.37
CA LEU A 6 19.99 17.91 -5.02
C LEU A 6 19.91 16.76 -4.01
N ARG A 7 20.60 16.89 -2.87
CA ARG A 7 20.52 15.90 -1.79
C ARG A 7 19.11 15.81 -1.20
N ALA A 8 18.44 16.93 -0.98
CA ALA A 8 17.07 16.96 -0.47
C ALA A 8 16.09 16.22 -1.40
N VAL A 9 16.19 16.42 -2.71
CA VAL A 9 15.38 15.71 -3.71
C VAL A 9 15.68 14.21 -3.68
N ASN A 10 16.95 13.80 -3.65
CA ASN A 10 17.33 12.39 -3.59
C ASN A 10 16.82 11.69 -2.31
N ASP A 11 16.93 12.36 -1.17
CA ASP A 11 16.41 11.85 0.10
C ASP A 11 14.89 11.69 0.06
N GLN A 12 14.18 12.59 -0.62
CA GLN A 12 12.74 12.51 -0.82
C GLN A 12 12.37 11.31 -1.70
N VAL A 13 13.03 11.13 -2.85
CA VAL A 13 12.79 9.99 -3.74
C VAL A 13 13.09 8.66 -3.03
N MET A 14 14.14 8.61 -2.19
CA MET A 14 14.47 7.40 -1.44
C MET A 14 13.44 7.09 -0.35
N LYS A 15 12.96 8.11 0.37
CA LYS A 15 12.06 7.92 1.53
C LYS A 15 10.61 7.64 1.15
N ILE A 16 10.17 8.05 -0.05
CA ILE A 16 8.77 7.83 -0.46
C ILE A 16 8.41 6.34 -0.47
N GLU A 17 9.33 5.47 -0.86
CA GLU A 17 9.09 4.02 -0.92
C GLU A 17 8.77 3.43 0.46
N GLN A 18 9.39 3.97 1.51
CA GLN A 18 9.16 3.53 2.88
C GLN A 18 7.74 3.85 3.36
N LEU A 19 7.09 4.87 2.78
CA LEU A 19 5.70 5.22 3.10
C LEU A 19 4.71 4.14 2.66
N PHE A 20 5.08 3.24 1.74
CA PHE A 20 4.20 2.16 1.29
C PHE A 20 4.34 0.88 2.11
N LEU A 21 5.10 0.88 3.21
CA LEU A 21 5.22 -0.25 4.12
C LEU A 21 4.14 -0.21 5.20
N LEU A 22 3.29 -1.24 5.24
CA LEU A 22 2.35 -1.48 6.33
C LEU A 22 3.08 -2.12 7.51
N PRO A 23 3.10 -1.49 8.70
CA PRO A 23 3.79 -2.05 9.87
C PRO A 23 3.28 -3.43 10.28
N ALA A 24 1.98 -3.66 10.13
CA ALA A 24 1.33 -4.93 10.44
C ALA A 24 1.37 -5.97 9.29
N GLY A 25 1.94 -5.60 8.14
CA GLY A 25 1.86 -6.41 6.92
C GLY A 25 0.53 -6.31 6.19
N LEU A 26 0.42 -7.05 5.08
CA LEU A 26 -0.82 -7.19 4.31
C LEU A 26 -1.82 -8.06 5.10
N PRO A 27 -3.13 -7.88 4.86
CA PRO A 27 -4.16 -8.74 5.45
C PRO A 27 -3.86 -10.23 5.23
N GLY A 28 -3.76 -11.00 6.32
CA GLY A 28 -3.44 -12.43 6.28
C GLY A 28 -1.99 -12.79 5.91
N ARG A 29 -1.10 -11.80 5.68
CA ARG A 29 0.31 -12.00 5.30
C ARG A 29 1.23 -11.00 6.02
N PRO A 30 1.54 -11.22 7.31
CA PRO A 30 2.35 -10.27 8.10
C PRO A 30 3.77 -10.06 7.55
N GLU A 31 4.33 -11.05 6.86
CA GLU A 31 5.68 -11.00 6.26
C GLU A 31 5.75 -10.13 5.01
N SER A 32 4.62 -9.94 4.30
CA SER A 32 4.55 -9.08 3.11
C SER A 32 4.05 -7.71 3.54
N ARG A 33 4.92 -6.70 3.57
CA ARG A 33 4.57 -5.37 4.11
C ARG A 33 4.27 -4.32 3.07
N HIS A 34 4.73 -4.53 1.84
CA HIS A 34 4.61 -3.52 0.82
C HIS A 34 3.17 -3.46 0.27
N ALA A 35 2.52 -2.31 0.41
CA ALA A 35 1.11 -2.10 0.13
C ALA A 35 0.78 -2.04 -1.37
N VAL A 36 1.70 -1.51 -2.18
CA VAL A 36 1.51 -1.34 -3.63
C VAL A 36 2.05 -2.54 -4.43
N PHE A 37 3.27 -3.00 -4.12
CA PHE A 37 3.94 -4.09 -4.83
C PHE A 37 4.22 -5.28 -3.90
N ALA A 38 3.62 -6.43 -4.20
CA ALA A 38 4.07 -7.72 -3.69
C ALA A 38 3.58 -8.82 -4.65
N PRO A 39 4.17 -10.02 -4.65
CA PRO A 39 3.61 -11.16 -5.37
C PRO A 39 2.20 -11.45 -4.81
N SER A 40 1.17 -11.53 -5.66
CA SER A 40 -0.18 -11.93 -5.22
C SER A 40 -0.19 -13.40 -4.76
N GLN A 41 -0.96 -13.74 -3.73
CA GLN A 41 -1.06 -15.13 -3.25
C GLN A 41 -1.59 -16.10 -4.31
N PHE A 42 -2.43 -15.60 -5.21
CA PHE A 42 -3.17 -16.43 -6.16
C PHE A 42 -2.66 -16.31 -7.61
N ASN A 43 -1.79 -15.35 -7.90
CA ASN A 43 -1.13 -15.21 -9.21
C ASN A 43 0.23 -14.49 -9.10
N ASN A 44 1.33 -15.24 -9.09
CA ASN A 44 2.68 -14.70 -8.98
C ASN A 44 3.22 -14.09 -10.30
N TYR A 45 2.51 -14.24 -11.43
CA TYR A 45 3.04 -13.85 -12.76
C TYR A 45 2.61 -12.44 -13.21
N ALA A 46 1.55 -11.89 -12.62
CA ALA A 46 1.22 -10.49 -12.75
C ALA A 46 1.64 -9.80 -11.46
N ALA A 47 2.64 -8.91 -11.51
CA ALA A 47 2.89 -7.96 -10.44
C ALA A 47 1.62 -7.10 -10.27
N ALA A 48 0.70 -7.60 -9.45
CA ALA A 48 -0.61 -7.03 -9.32
C ALA A 48 -0.50 -5.91 -8.30
N GLY A 49 -0.77 -4.67 -8.74
CA GLY A 49 -0.83 -3.54 -7.82
C GLY A 49 -1.87 -3.81 -6.73
N PHE A 50 -1.55 -3.43 -5.49
CA PHE A 50 -2.42 -3.62 -4.32
C PHE A 50 -2.75 -5.10 -4.03
N PRO A 51 -1.74 -5.96 -3.82
CA PRO A 51 -1.91 -7.40 -3.64
C PRO A 51 -2.83 -7.74 -2.46
N GLY A 52 -2.78 -6.99 -1.36
CA GLY A 52 -3.67 -7.21 -0.21
C GLY A 52 -5.15 -6.98 -0.54
N LEU A 53 -5.45 -6.00 -1.40
CA LEU A 53 -6.82 -5.74 -1.84
C LEU A 53 -7.31 -6.86 -2.77
N LEU A 54 -6.47 -7.30 -3.71
CA LEU A 54 -6.80 -8.38 -4.63
C LEU A 54 -7.02 -9.71 -3.89
N ASP A 55 -6.15 -10.02 -2.93
CA ASP A 55 -6.28 -11.21 -2.08
C ASP A 55 -7.60 -11.17 -1.26
N LEU A 56 -8.01 -9.99 -0.78
CA LEU A 56 -9.28 -9.83 -0.06
C LEU A 56 -10.51 -9.97 -0.97
N LEU A 57 -10.45 -9.46 -2.18
CA LEU A 57 -11.52 -9.56 -3.18
C LEU A 57 -11.66 -10.97 -3.77
N TYR A 58 -10.60 -11.77 -3.72
CA TYR A 58 -10.60 -13.11 -4.29
C TYR A 58 -11.69 -13.99 -3.65
N LYS A 59 -12.58 -14.53 -4.50
CA LYS A 59 -13.69 -15.43 -4.14
C LYS A 59 -14.68 -14.86 -3.11
N ILE A 60 -14.75 -13.54 -2.93
CA ILE A 60 -15.68 -12.93 -1.97
C ILE A 60 -17.16 -13.25 -2.27
N ASP A 61 -17.49 -13.43 -3.55
CA ASP A 61 -18.81 -13.83 -4.04
C ASP A 61 -19.24 -15.22 -3.56
N THR A 62 -18.28 -16.07 -3.20
CA THR A 62 -18.54 -17.41 -2.67
C THR A 62 -18.79 -17.44 -1.16
N LEU A 63 -18.47 -16.35 -0.45
CA LEU A 63 -18.63 -16.25 1.00
C LEU A 63 -20.08 -15.90 1.38
N GLN A 64 -20.53 -16.36 2.55
CA GLN A 64 -21.87 -16.09 3.06
C GLN A 64 -21.86 -15.74 4.55
N GLY A 65 -22.94 -15.12 5.02
CA GLY A 65 -23.15 -14.81 6.44
C GLY A 65 -22.01 -13.98 7.05
N GLN A 66 -21.56 -14.40 8.23
CA GLN A 66 -20.54 -13.68 9.00
C GLN A 66 -19.19 -13.60 8.28
N GLU A 67 -18.78 -14.68 7.60
CA GLU A 67 -17.48 -14.71 6.92
C GLU A 67 -17.40 -13.66 5.80
N ARG A 68 -18.51 -13.47 5.07
CA ARG A 68 -18.60 -12.41 4.06
C ARG A 68 -18.56 -11.03 4.72
N ALA A 69 -19.30 -10.82 5.81
CA ALA A 69 -19.32 -9.55 6.51
C ALA A 69 -17.92 -9.17 7.05
N ASP A 70 -17.20 -10.13 7.63
CA ASP A 70 -15.84 -9.95 8.12
C ASP A 70 -14.88 -9.61 6.97
N ARG A 71 -15.05 -10.26 5.81
CA ARG A 71 -14.25 -9.97 4.61
C ARG A 71 -14.52 -8.57 4.07
N GLU A 72 -15.79 -8.17 4.00
CA GLU A 72 -16.19 -6.83 3.57
C GLU A 72 -15.61 -5.74 4.49
N GLU A 73 -15.59 -5.98 5.80
CA GLU A 73 -14.97 -5.07 6.76
C GLU A 73 -13.44 -4.99 6.58
N ALA A 74 -12.78 -6.13 6.35
CA ALA A 74 -11.36 -6.15 6.04
C ALA A 74 -11.02 -5.36 4.76
N ILE A 75 -11.88 -5.43 3.74
CA ILE A 75 -11.74 -4.63 2.50
C ILE A 75 -11.83 -3.14 2.80
N LYS A 76 -12.86 -2.70 3.53
CA LYS A 76 -13.04 -1.27 3.88
C LYS A 76 -11.84 -0.75 4.66
N LYS A 77 -11.37 -1.51 5.65
CA LYS A 77 -10.18 -1.18 6.43
C LYS A 77 -8.95 -1.06 5.53
N HIS A 78 -8.72 -2.01 4.63
CA HIS A 78 -7.55 -1.98 3.77
C HIS A 78 -7.58 -0.84 2.75
N ILE A 79 -8.73 -0.54 2.13
CA ILE A 79 -8.91 0.63 1.27
C ILE A 79 -8.64 1.92 2.04
N SER A 80 -9.09 2.02 3.29
CA SER A 80 -8.84 3.18 4.14
C SER A 80 -7.33 3.36 4.41
N GLN A 81 -6.62 2.27 4.70
CA GLN A 81 -5.15 2.28 4.84
C GLN A 81 -4.48 2.76 3.55
N LEU A 82 -4.82 2.18 2.40
CA LEU A 82 -4.26 2.58 1.11
C LEU A 82 -4.51 4.08 0.82
N THR A 83 -5.71 4.58 1.12
CA THR A 83 -6.05 5.99 0.96
C THR A 83 -5.18 6.90 1.84
N ILE A 84 -4.97 6.52 3.09
CA ILE A 84 -4.09 7.25 4.03
C ILE A 84 -2.65 7.27 3.50
N LEU A 85 -2.13 6.12 3.06
CA LEU A 85 -0.76 6.01 2.53
C LEU A 85 -0.58 6.85 1.26
N MET A 86 -1.54 6.81 0.33
CA MET A 86 -1.49 7.60 -0.90
C MET A 86 -1.54 9.10 -0.61
N ASN A 87 -2.38 9.53 0.33
CA ASN A 87 -2.41 10.93 0.75
C ASN A 87 -1.11 11.35 1.45
N ALA A 88 -0.54 10.49 2.29
CA ALA A 88 0.74 10.74 2.95
C ALA A 88 1.88 10.85 1.93
N ALA A 89 1.95 9.95 0.95
CA ALA A 89 2.94 9.99 -0.13
C ALA A 89 2.78 11.25 -1.00
N ALA A 90 1.54 11.59 -1.38
CA ALA A 90 1.26 12.79 -2.16
C ALA A 90 1.64 14.08 -1.40
N LYS A 91 1.37 14.14 -0.09
CA LYS A 91 1.77 15.27 0.75
C LYS A 91 3.30 15.33 0.90
N PHE A 92 3.93 14.19 1.18
CA PHE A 92 5.38 14.10 1.30
C PHE A 92 6.11 14.56 0.04
N LEU A 93 5.55 14.31 -1.15
CA LEU A 93 6.06 14.82 -2.42
C LEU A 93 5.89 16.33 -2.58
N LYS A 94 4.78 16.90 -2.12
CA LYS A 94 4.48 18.34 -2.20
C LYS A 94 5.27 19.19 -1.21
N ASP A 95 5.63 18.63 -0.07
CA ASP A 95 6.32 19.35 1.02
C ASP A 95 7.76 19.74 0.67
N LEU A 96 8.28 19.37 -0.52
CA LEU A 96 9.44 20.05 -1.09
C LEU A 96 9.01 21.47 -1.54
N HIS A 97 8.84 22.36 -0.57
CA HIS A 97 9.00 23.79 -0.82
C HIS A 97 10.46 24.00 -1.27
N LEU A 98 10.67 23.88 -2.58
CA LEU A 98 11.81 24.49 -3.24
C LEU A 98 11.71 25.98 -2.94
N ILE A 99 12.53 26.41 -1.97
CA ILE A 99 13.07 27.75 -1.70
C ILE A 99 12.30 28.90 -2.36
#